data_AF-A0ABD1YMX6-F1
#
_entry.id   AF-A0ABD1YMX6-F1
#
_cell.length_a   1.000
_cell.length_b   1.000
_cell.length_c   1.000
_cell.angle_alpha   90.00
_cell.angle_beta   90.00
_cell.angle_gamma   90.00
#
_symmetry.space_group_name_H-M   'P 1'
#
loop_
_entity.id
_entity.type
_entity.pdbx_description
1 polymer ?
#
loop_
_entity_poly.entity_id
_entity_poly.type
_entity_poly.pdbx_seq_one_letter_code
_entity_poly.pdbx_strand_id
1 'polypeptide(L)'
;MSTCFSTDDVRLQQIFSDYFEAMAHLLDQDSSLMAASSWNDNGQRQFVHDSETLYRSDFFPGLGWMLNKNIWKELEPKLPGAYPFHDGVGMGHFFKQYLEPIRLNDQLVDWKSKDLTYLFEPNYAAESGALVSQAMPVSASNELQVASRVDGDVRVEYTRQSEFEHLAATFGVFRELKDGIPRTAYKGVVVFRWHGSKRIFFVSSDSPFIRDR
;
A
#
# COMPACT_ATOMS: atom_id res chain seq x y z
N MET A 1 -12.75 -8.48 -16.70
CA MET A 1 -11.79 -7.61 -15.99
C MET A 1 -11.28 -6.61 -16.99
N SER A 2 -11.03 -5.38 -16.56
CA SER A 2 -10.42 -4.34 -17.39
C SER A 2 -9.11 -3.95 -16.72
N THR A 3 -8.00 -3.97 -17.46
CA THR A 3 -6.65 -3.64 -16.97
C THR A 3 -6.17 -2.39 -17.68
N CYS A 4 -5.65 -1.41 -16.95
CA CYS A 4 -5.07 -0.20 -17.52
C CYS A 4 -3.56 -0.18 -17.28
N PHE A 5 -2.78 -0.50 -18.32
CA PHE A 5 -1.31 -0.41 -18.31
C PHE A 5 -0.78 -0.21 -19.74
N SER A 6 0.21 0.67 -19.90
CA SER A 6 0.90 0.91 -21.18
C SER A 6 2.40 1.03 -20.93
N THR A 7 3.18 0.07 -21.45
CA THR A 7 4.65 0.13 -21.52
C THR A 7 5.12 -0.60 -22.77
N ASP A 8 6.22 -0.15 -23.37
CA ASP A 8 6.86 -0.78 -24.53
C ASP A 8 7.92 -1.83 -24.11
N ASP A 9 8.23 -1.95 -22.82
CA ASP A 9 9.20 -2.93 -22.29
C ASP A 9 8.55 -4.31 -22.10
N VAL A 10 8.95 -5.27 -22.93
CA VAL A 10 8.42 -6.65 -22.93
C VAL A 10 8.62 -7.36 -21.58
N ARG A 11 9.73 -7.12 -20.88
CA ARG A 11 9.99 -7.76 -19.58
C ARG A 11 9.05 -7.20 -18.52
N LEU A 12 8.83 -5.89 -18.54
CA LEU A 12 7.84 -5.27 -17.66
C LEU A 12 6.44 -5.77 -17.97
N GLN A 13 6.05 -5.85 -19.26
CA GLN A 13 4.76 -6.42 -19.65
C GLN A 13 4.55 -7.82 -19.05
N GLN A 14 5.57 -8.69 -19.08
CA GLN A 14 5.48 -10.02 -18.47
C GLN A 14 5.30 -9.95 -16.95
N ILE A 15 6.11 -9.14 -16.24
CA ILE A 15 6.00 -8.96 -14.78
C ILE A 15 4.60 -8.48 -14.39
N PHE A 16 4.07 -7.47 -15.09
CA PHE A 16 2.73 -6.95 -14.83
C PHE A 16 1.64 -7.97 -15.17
N SER A 17 1.77 -8.69 -16.29
CA SER A 17 0.82 -9.72 -16.70
C SER A 17 0.72 -10.83 -15.67
N ASP A 18 1.85 -11.39 -15.23
CA ASP A 18 1.88 -12.48 -14.25
C ASP A 18 1.28 -12.05 -12.90
N TYR A 19 1.58 -10.83 -12.47
CA TYR A 19 0.98 -10.24 -11.27
C TYR A 19 -0.54 -10.11 -11.40
N PHE A 20 -1.03 -9.49 -12.48
CA PHE A 20 -2.46 -9.26 -12.65
C PHE A 20 -3.27 -10.54 -12.90
N GLU A 21 -2.68 -11.56 -13.52
CA GLU A 21 -3.31 -12.87 -13.64
C GLU A 21 -3.54 -13.50 -12.26
N ALA A 22 -2.56 -13.44 -11.35
CA ALA A 22 -2.75 -13.91 -9.98
C ALA A 22 -3.78 -13.07 -9.20
N MET A 23 -3.77 -11.74 -9.37
CA MET A 23 -4.72 -10.85 -8.70
C MET A 23 -6.16 -11.03 -9.20
N ALA A 24 -6.35 -11.37 -10.48
CA ALA A 24 -7.65 -11.71 -11.04
C ALA A 24 -8.33 -12.84 -10.25
N HIS A 25 -7.58 -13.89 -9.92
CA HIS A 25 -8.08 -15.00 -9.11
C HIS A 25 -8.49 -14.59 -7.70
N LEU A 26 -7.75 -13.67 -7.06
CA LEU A 26 -8.12 -13.14 -5.75
C LEU A 26 -9.39 -12.29 -5.81
N LEU A 27 -9.47 -11.39 -6.81
CA LEU A 27 -10.62 -10.51 -7.01
C LEU A 27 -11.91 -11.29 -7.26
N ASP A 28 -11.85 -12.44 -7.94
CA ASP A 28 -13.01 -13.29 -8.19
C ASP A 28 -13.47 -14.06 -6.94
N GLN A 29 -12.57 -14.33 -6.00
CA GLN A 29 -12.84 -15.14 -4.80
C GLN A 29 -13.21 -14.32 -3.56
N ASP A 30 -12.73 -13.08 -3.45
CA ASP A 30 -12.95 -12.23 -2.28
C ASP A 30 -13.72 -10.96 -2.65
N SER A 31 -15.01 -10.95 -2.31
CA SER A 31 -15.90 -9.82 -2.55
C SER A 31 -15.54 -8.56 -1.75
N SER A 32 -14.65 -8.65 -0.76
CA SER A 32 -14.15 -7.48 -0.03
C SER A 32 -13.03 -6.76 -0.80
N LEU A 33 -12.49 -7.34 -1.87
CA LEU A 33 -11.53 -6.70 -2.76
C LEU A 33 -12.22 -5.98 -3.92
N MET A 34 -11.97 -4.68 -4.04
CA MET A 34 -12.50 -3.87 -5.14
C MET A 34 -11.57 -3.84 -6.36
N ALA A 35 -10.27 -3.73 -6.10
CA ALA A 35 -9.23 -3.52 -7.10
C ALA A 35 -7.92 -4.17 -6.69
N ALA A 36 -7.07 -4.45 -7.68
CA ALA A 36 -5.65 -4.68 -7.49
C ALA A 36 -4.86 -3.55 -8.16
N SER A 37 -3.75 -3.12 -7.55
CA SER A 37 -2.89 -2.08 -8.09
C SER A 37 -1.44 -2.49 -7.96
N SER A 38 -0.67 -2.24 -9.01
CA SER A 38 0.77 -2.48 -9.06
C SER A 38 1.58 -1.31 -8.47
N TRP A 39 0.94 -0.40 -7.75
CA TRP A 39 1.56 0.80 -7.21
C TRP A 39 1.53 0.83 -5.69
N ASN A 40 2.70 1.07 -5.09
CA ASN A 40 2.86 1.36 -3.67
C ASN A 40 3.29 2.81 -3.51
N ASP A 41 2.44 3.67 -2.94
CA ASP A 41 2.77 5.08 -2.73
C ASP A 41 4.04 5.25 -1.86
N ASN A 42 4.27 4.36 -0.88
CA ASN A 42 5.49 4.33 -0.08
C ASN A 42 6.53 3.35 -0.65
N GLY A 43 6.55 3.18 -1.97
CA GLY A 43 7.38 2.20 -2.69
C GLY A 43 8.82 2.64 -2.96
N GLN A 44 9.31 3.71 -2.32
CA GLN A 44 10.67 4.18 -2.51
C GLN A 44 11.68 3.14 -2.00
N ARG A 45 12.88 3.06 -2.62
CA ARG A 45 13.86 1.97 -2.38
C ARG A 45 14.16 1.71 -0.90
N GLN A 46 14.20 2.75 -0.07
CA GLN A 46 14.48 2.64 1.37
C GLN A 46 13.32 2.07 2.20
N PHE A 47 12.10 2.03 1.65
CA PHE A 47 10.87 1.64 2.33
C PHE A 47 10.31 0.29 1.88
N VAL A 48 10.98 -0.38 0.93
CA VAL A 48 10.63 -1.70 0.40
C VAL A 48 11.80 -2.67 0.56
N HIS A 49 11.50 -3.96 0.73
CA HIS A 49 12.52 -4.98 0.98
C HIS A 49 12.28 -6.27 0.19
N ASP A 50 11.05 -6.78 0.24
CA ASP A 50 10.67 -8.06 -0.38
C ASP A 50 9.74 -7.81 -1.59
N SER A 51 10.12 -8.34 -2.74
CA SER A 51 9.36 -8.25 -4.01
C SER A 51 8.15 -9.17 -4.07
N GLU A 52 8.04 -10.13 -3.15
CA GLU A 52 6.96 -11.12 -3.14
C GLU A 52 5.85 -10.79 -2.13
N THR A 53 6.09 -9.84 -1.23
CA THR A 53 5.07 -9.41 -0.26
C THR A 53 4.04 -8.49 -0.93
N LEU A 54 2.77 -8.89 -0.86
CA LEU A 54 1.61 -8.06 -1.21
C LEU A 54 0.86 -7.58 0.03
N TYR A 55 0.15 -6.47 -0.09
CA TYR A 55 -0.62 -5.83 0.98
C TYR A 55 -2.05 -5.53 0.52
N ARG A 56 -2.99 -5.52 1.47
CA ARG A 56 -4.29 -4.85 1.29
C ARG A 56 -4.16 -3.39 1.69
N SER A 57 -4.97 -2.53 1.07
CA SER A 57 -5.09 -1.12 1.44
C SER A 57 -6.52 -0.64 1.25
N ASP A 58 -6.96 0.24 2.14
CA ASP A 58 -8.21 1.00 2.04
C ASP A 58 -8.05 2.26 1.15
N PHE A 59 -6.81 2.58 0.75
CA PHE A 59 -6.49 3.66 -0.16
C PHE A 59 -6.35 3.13 -1.58
N PHE A 60 -7.15 3.67 -2.52
CA PHE A 60 -7.02 3.31 -3.95
C PHE A 60 -5.87 4.09 -4.62
N PRO A 61 -4.76 3.43 -5.04
CA PRO A 61 -3.58 4.14 -5.56
C PRO A 61 -3.75 4.63 -6.99
N GLY A 62 -4.59 3.93 -7.78
CA GLY A 62 -4.99 4.32 -9.13
C GLY A 62 -3.95 4.21 -10.24
N LEU A 63 -2.69 3.86 -9.96
CA LEU A 63 -1.65 3.64 -10.99
C LEU A 63 -1.46 2.14 -11.26
N GLY A 64 -1.61 1.73 -12.52
CA GLY A 64 -1.55 0.33 -12.95
C GLY A 64 -2.53 -0.54 -12.16
N TRP A 65 -3.77 -0.65 -12.59
CA TRP A 65 -4.81 -1.31 -11.81
C TRP A 65 -5.73 -2.22 -12.62
N MET A 66 -6.37 -3.12 -11.89
CA MET A 66 -7.43 -4.01 -12.34
C MET A 66 -8.61 -3.89 -11.37
N LEU A 67 -9.84 -3.79 -11.89
CA LEU A 67 -11.06 -3.81 -11.09
C LEU A 67 -11.74 -5.18 -11.10
N ASN A 68 -12.38 -5.50 -9.98
CA ASN A 68 -13.35 -6.58 -9.91
C ASN A 68 -14.47 -6.37 -10.96
N LYS A 69 -14.89 -7.45 -11.62
CA LYS A 69 -15.87 -7.40 -12.72
C LYS A 69 -17.23 -6.83 -12.29
N ASN A 70 -17.68 -7.13 -11.08
CA ASN A 70 -18.97 -6.64 -10.57
C ASN A 70 -18.90 -5.15 -10.23
N ILE A 71 -17.78 -4.71 -9.64
CA ILE A 71 -17.52 -3.28 -9.38
C ILE A 71 -17.44 -2.50 -10.70
N TRP A 72 -16.74 -3.03 -11.71
CA TRP A 72 -16.69 -2.39 -13.04
C TRP A 72 -18.09 -2.19 -13.63
N LYS A 73 -18.93 -3.23 -13.62
CA LYS A 73 -20.32 -3.14 -14.12
C LYS A 73 -21.17 -2.09 -13.39
N GLU A 74 -20.87 -1.84 -12.12
CA GLU A 74 -21.57 -0.82 -11.33
C GLU A 74 -21.08 0.60 -11.66
N LEU A 75 -19.77 0.76 -11.87
CA LEU A 75 -19.14 2.06 -12.11
C LEU A 75 -19.23 2.51 -13.57
N GLU A 76 -19.13 1.60 -14.53
CA GLU A 76 -19.11 1.88 -15.98
C GLU A 76 -20.26 2.80 -16.43
N PRO A 77 -21.53 2.58 -16.01
CA PRO A 77 -22.63 3.47 -16.40
C PRO A 77 -22.59 4.86 -15.73
N LYS A 78 -21.84 5.01 -14.62
CA LYS A 78 -21.75 6.23 -13.80
C LYS A 78 -20.55 7.09 -14.19
N LEU A 79 -19.56 6.52 -14.88
CA LEU A 79 -18.41 7.27 -15.38
C LEU A 79 -18.87 8.19 -16.53
N PRO A 80 -18.61 9.50 -16.49
CA PRO A 80 -18.92 10.37 -17.60
C PRO A 80 -18.22 9.84 -18.86
N GLY A 81 -18.94 9.77 -19.98
CA GLY A 81 -18.54 9.12 -21.24
C GLY A 81 -17.28 9.66 -21.93
N ALA A 82 -16.52 10.53 -21.27
CA ALA A 82 -15.19 10.97 -21.63
C ALA A 82 -14.46 11.41 -20.34
N TYR A 83 -13.79 10.49 -19.66
CA TYR A 83 -12.64 10.88 -18.83
C TYR A 83 -11.41 10.89 -19.75
N PRO A 84 -10.91 12.07 -20.17
CA PRO A 84 -9.62 12.13 -20.83
C PRO A 84 -8.55 11.83 -19.78
N PHE A 85 -7.93 10.65 -19.89
CA PHE A 85 -6.67 10.33 -19.23
C PHE A 85 -5.53 11.16 -19.84
N HIS A 86 -5.54 12.49 -19.72
CA HIS A 86 -4.43 13.31 -20.20
C HIS A 86 -4.15 14.53 -19.30
N ASP A 87 -2.84 14.69 -19.07
CA ASP A 87 -2.07 15.85 -18.66
C ASP A 87 -2.05 16.24 -17.17
N GLY A 88 -1.09 15.64 -16.48
CA GLY A 88 -0.63 16.03 -15.14
C GLY A 88 -0.07 17.46 -15.15
N VAL A 89 -0.88 18.41 -14.72
CA VAL A 89 -0.45 19.79 -14.47
C VAL A 89 -0.14 19.93 -12.97
N GLY A 90 1.13 20.24 -12.65
CA GLY A 90 1.54 20.70 -11.32
C GLY A 90 2.38 19.76 -10.46
N MET A 91 2.93 18.67 -11.00
CA MET A 91 3.55 17.60 -10.20
C MET A 91 5.06 17.71 -9.99
N GLY A 92 5.76 18.80 -10.36
CA GLY A 92 7.24 18.81 -10.36
C GLY A 92 7.91 18.44 -9.03
N HIS A 93 7.46 19.04 -7.91
CA HIS A 93 7.99 18.73 -6.58
C HIS A 93 7.45 17.40 -6.04
N PHE A 94 6.15 17.12 -6.26
CA PHE A 94 5.50 15.87 -5.84
C PHE A 94 6.10 14.64 -6.53
N PHE A 95 6.34 14.75 -7.84
CA PHE A 95 6.98 13.73 -8.66
C PHE A 95 8.40 13.47 -8.16
N LYS A 96 9.25 14.49 -8.05
CA LYS A 96 10.63 14.31 -7.57
C LYS A 96 10.72 13.73 -6.16
N GLN A 97 9.87 14.20 -5.26
CA GLN A 97 9.92 13.77 -3.86
C GLN A 97 9.36 12.36 -3.67
N TYR A 98 8.27 12.01 -4.37
CA TYR A 98 7.52 10.81 -4.05
C TYR A 98 7.40 9.79 -5.18
N LEU A 99 7.28 10.21 -6.44
CA LEU A 99 7.03 9.29 -7.57
C LEU A 99 8.32 8.82 -8.26
N GLU A 100 9.28 9.72 -8.49
CA GLU A 100 10.58 9.43 -9.10
C GLU A 100 11.39 8.38 -8.31
N PRO A 101 11.41 8.39 -6.96
CA PRO A 101 12.19 7.41 -6.21
C PRO A 101 11.49 6.05 -6.05
N ILE A 102 10.27 5.86 -6.58
CA ILE A 102 9.55 4.58 -6.52
C ILE A 102 10.36 3.49 -7.21
N ARG A 103 10.57 2.39 -6.49
CA ARG A 103 11.32 1.26 -7.01
C ARG A 103 10.44 0.42 -7.90
N LEU A 104 10.77 0.39 -9.19
CA LEU A 104 10.24 -0.62 -10.10
C LEU A 104 10.77 -2.00 -9.71
N ASN A 105 9.88 -2.98 -9.64
CA ASN A 105 10.29 -4.36 -9.44
C ASN A 105 10.94 -4.90 -10.72
N ASP A 106 12.15 -5.44 -10.60
CA ASP A 106 12.92 -6.05 -11.68
C ASP A 106 13.00 -7.58 -11.55
N GLN A 107 12.42 -8.17 -10.50
CA GLN A 107 12.42 -9.61 -10.26
C GLN A 107 11.19 -10.27 -10.88
N LEU A 108 11.40 -11.37 -11.60
CA LEU A 108 10.29 -12.23 -12.03
C LEU A 108 9.84 -13.06 -10.83
N VAL A 109 8.57 -12.93 -10.46
CA VAL A 109 7.95 -13.68 -9.37
C VAL A 109 6.95 -14.65 -9.99
N ASP A 110 7.08 -15.94 -9.71
CA ASP A 110 6.10 -16.95 -10.12
C ASP A 110 4.88 -16.89 -9.18
N TRP A 111 4.02 -15.90 -9.41
CA TRP A 111 2.82 -15.66 -8.61
C TRP A 111 1.84 -16.84 -8.59
N LYS A 112 1.86 -17.71 -9.61
CA LYS A 112 0.99 -18.89 -9.69
C LYS A 112 1.37 -19.96 -8.66
N SER A 113 2.64 -19.98 -8.26
CA SER A 113 3.17 -20.90 -7.24
C SER A 113 3.05 -20.37 -5.81
N LYS A 114 2.76 -19.07 -5.63
CA LYS A 114 2.70 -18.44 -4.31
C LYS A 114 1.40 -18.76 -3.59
N ASP A 115 1.51 -19.02 -2.29
CA ASP A 115 0.34 -19.05 -1.42
C ASP A 115 -0.12 -17.62 -1.11
N LEU A 116 -1.22 -17.21 -1.74
CA LEU A 116 -1.83 -15.89 -1.56
C LEU A 116 -3.03 -15.91 -0.60
N THR A 117 -3.27 -17.03 0.08
CA THR A 117 -4.43 -17.18 0.99
C THR A 117 -4.38 -16.24 2.19
N TYR A 118 -3.18 -15.75 2.53
CA TYR A 118 -2.98 -14.75 3.58
C TYR A 118 -3.62 -13.39 3.24
N LEU A 119 -3.89 -13.10 1.96
CA LEU A 119 -4.53 -11.85 1.52
C LEU A 119 -6.06 -11.84 1.70
N PHE A 120 -6.67 -12.99 1.93
CA PHE A 120 -8.11 -13.07 2.13
C PHE A 120 -8.51 -12.56 3.52
N GLU A 121 -9.67 -11.93 3.61
CA GLU A 121 -10.32 -11.72 4.92
C GLU A 121 -10.91 -13.05 5.41
N PRO A 122 -10.82 -13.39 6.72
CA PRO A 122 -10.26 -12.60 7.82
C PRO A 122 -8.74 -12.78 8.06
N ASN A 123 -8.06 -13.62 7.26
CA ASN A 123 -6.65 -13.99 7.46
C ASN A 123 -5.73 -12.77 7.48
N TYR A 124 -5.87 -11.87 6.51
CA TYR A 124 -5.03 -10.68 6.40
C TYR A 124 -5.17 -9.76 7.62
N ALA A 125 -6.40 -9.59 8.12
CA ALA A 125 -6.66 -8.81 9.32
C ALA A 125 -6.02 -9.44 10.57
N ALA A 126 -6.13 -10.76 10.71
CA ALA A 126 -5.55 -11.49 11.83
C ALA A 126 -4.01 -11.39 11.82
N GLU A 127 -3.37 -11.58 10.67
CA GLU A 127 -1.92 -11.46 10.53
C GLU A 127 -1.44 -10.03 10.74
N SER A 128 -2.09 -9.04 10.14
CA SER A 128 -1.77 -7.63 10.31
C SER A 128 -1.89 -7.20 11.77
N GLY A 129 -2.97 -7.61 12.44
CA GLY A 129 -3.19 -7.36 13.87
C GLY A 129 -2.10 -8.01 14.73
N ALA A 130 -1.70 -9.25 14.43
CA ALA A 130 -0.63 -9.94 15.13
C ALA A 130 0.71 -9.20 14.98
N LEU A 131 1.09 -8.78 13.78
CA LEU A 131 2.32 -8.00 13.52
C LEU A 131 2.31 -6.67 14.28
N VAL A 132 1.20 -5.92 14.20
CA VAL A 132 1.03 -4.65 14.93
C VAL A 132 1.03 -4.87 16.44
N SER A 133 0.56 -6.01 16.93
CA SER A 133 0.55 -6.32 18.37
C SER A 133 1.92 -6.66 18.92
N GLN A 134 2.76 -7.31 18.11
CA GLN A 134 4.12 -7.72 18.46
C GLN A 134 5.13 -6.57 18.33
N ALA A 135 4.86 -5.59 17.47
CA ALA A 135 5.73 -4.44 17.28
C ALA A 135 5.85 -3.60 18.57
N MET A 136 7.07 -3.14 18.86
CA MET A 136 7.35 -2.37 20.06
C MET A 136 6.65 -1.00 20.00
N PRO A 137 5.79 -0.64 20.98
CA PRO A 137 5.18 0.68 21.03
C PRO A 137 6.22 1.75 21.32
N VAL A 138 6.17 2.84 20.56
CA VAL A 138 7.09 3.97 20.66
C VAL A 138 6.32 5.28 20.72
N SER A 139 6.79 6.22 21.54
CA SER A 139 6.22 7.56 21.63
C SER A 139 6.55 8.38 20.38
N ALA A 140 5.58 9.16 19.91
CA ALA A 140 5.75 10.10 18.80
C ALA A 140 6.68 11.31 19.11
N SER A 141 7.37 11.30 20.24
CA SER A 141 8.37 12.32 20.63
C SER A 141 9.81 11.83 20.51
N ASN A 142 10.04 10.52 20.36
CA ASN A 142 11.37 9.92 20.28
C ASN A 142 11.45 8.77 19.26
N GLU A 143 10.54 8.76 18.29
CA GLU A 143 10.29 7.70 17.33
C GLU A 143 11.54 7.32 16.52
N LEU A 144 12.27 8.29 15.96
CA LEU A 144 13.51 8.01 15.23
C LEU A 144 14.62 7.48 16.15
N GLN A 145 14.71 8.03 17.35
CA GLN A 145 15.76 7.62 18.30
C GLN A 145 15.54 6.20 18.78
N VAL A 146 14.30 5.80 19.06
CA VAL A 146 13.99 4.43 19.50
C VAL A 146 14.06 3.48 18.31
N ALA A 147 13.49 3.84 17.16
CA ALA A 147 13.54 3.00 15.96
C ALA A 147 14.98 2.66 15.55
N SER A 148 15.92 3.61 15.67
CA SER A 148 17.34 3.38 15.36
C SER A 148 18.08 2.46 16.34
N ARG A 149 17.59 2.31 17.57
CA ARG A 149 18.27 1.57 18.65
C ARG A 149 17.70 0.18 18.91
N VAL A 150 16.42 -0.02 18.63
CA VAL A 150 15.72 -1.28 18.89
C VAL A 150 15.91 -2.21 17.71
N ASP A 151 16.27 -3.46 17.98
CA ASP A 151 16.19 -4.53 17.00
C ASP A 151 14.75 -5.06 16.96
N GLY A 152 14.12 -4.96 15.79
CA GLY A 152 12.73 -5.41 15.58
C GLY A 152 11.78 -4.30 15.13
N ASP A 153 10.55 -4.72 14.83
CA ASP A 153 9.49 -3.86 14.31
C ASP A 153 8.98 -2.91 15.39
N VAL A 154 8.66 -1.68 15.01
CA VAL A 154 8.15 -0.64 15.92
C VAL A 154 6.82 -0.10 15.44
N ARG A 155 6.00 0.34 16.39
CA ARG A 155 4.72 1.00 16.10
C ARG A 155 4.61 2.32 16.84
N VAL A 156 4.10 3.33 16.15
CA VAL A 156 3.84 4.66 16.67
C VAL A 156 2.37 4.97 16.50
N GLU A 157 1.70 5.27 17.61
CA GLU A 157 0.27 5.57 17.61
C GLU A 157 0.05 7.05 17.27
N TYR A 158 -0.96 7.34 16.46
CA TYR A 158 -1.40 8.71 16.15
C TYR A 158 -2.92 8.80 16.30
N THR A 159 -3.40 9.96 16.73
CA THR A 159 -4.85 10.23 16.86
C THR A 159 -5.29 11.28 15.87
N ARG A 160 -4.48 12.32 15.65
CA ARG A 160 -4.83 13.45 14.78
C ARG A 160 -4.11 13.38 13.45
N GLN A 161 -4.73 13.92 12.41
CA GLN A 161 -4.10 14.08 11.10
C GLN A 161 -2.75 14.82 11.18
N SER A 162 -2.65 15.87 11.99
CA SER A 162 -1.41 16.62 12.17
C SER A 162 -0.27 15.80 12.78
N GLU A 163 -0.59 14.83 13.64
CA GLU A 163 0.39 13.90 14.21
C GLU A 163 0.88 12.91 13.15
N PHE A 164 -0.05 12.36 12.35
CA PHE A 164 0.31 11.52 11.20
C PHE A 164 1.21 12.28 10.23
N GLU A 165 0.86 13.50 9.84
CA GLU A 165 1.63 14.31 8.89
C GLU A 165 3.03 14.62 9.41
N HIS A 166 3.18 14.81 10.72
CA HIS A 166 4.48 14.99 11.37
C HIS A 166 5.31 13.72 11.32
N LEU A 167 4.75 12.57 11.73
CA LEU A 167 5.42 11.27 11.65
C LEU A 167 5.83 10.93 10.22
N ALA A 168 4.93 11.13 9.26
CA ALA A 168 5.21 10.88 7.86
C ALA A 168 6.34 11.77 7.33
N ALA A 169 6.37 13.06 7.71
CA ALA A 169 7.48 13.95 7.38
C ALA A 169 8.80 13.50 8.00
N THR A 170 8.78 13.07 9.26
CA THR A 170 9.94 12.60 10.01
C THR A 170 10.59 11.37 9.38
N PHE A 171 9.78 10.40 8.93
CA PHE A 171 10.28 9.20 8.26
C PHE A 171 10.48 9.35 6.75
N GLY A 172 9.96 10.43 6.15
CA GLY A 172 10.06 10.70 4.72
C GLY A 172 9.08 9.90 3.85
N VAL A 173 7.97 9.43 4.43
CA VAL A 173 6.88 8.74 3.72
C VAL A 173 5.78 9.72 3.31
N PHE A 174 4.81 9.25 2.53
CA PHE A 174 3.70 10.10 2.08
C PHE A 174 2.90 10.69 3.25
N ARG A 175 2.72 12.02 3.21
CA ARG A 175 2.05 12.79 4.25
C ARG A 175 0.56 12.98 4.01
N GLU A 176 0.10 12.78 2.78
CA GLU A 176 -1.27 13.09 2.38
C GLU A 176 -2.27 12.02 2.81
N LEU A 177 -3.47 12.48 3.15
CA LEU A 177 -4.65 11.66 3.36
C LEU A 177 -5.70 12.04 2.32
N LYS A 178 -6.51 11.08 1.91
CA LYS A 178 -7.71 11.31 1.10
C LYS A 178 -8.91 10.80 1.88
N ASP A 179 -9.90 11.66 2.09
CA ASP A 179 -11.10 11.36 2.88
C ASP A 179 -10.78 10.78 4.27
N GLY A 180 -9.70 11.27 4.90
CA GLY A 180 -9.21 10.80 6.20
C GLY A 180 -8.39 9.51 6.18
N ILE A 181 -8.16 8.90 5.01
CA ILE A 181 -7.40 7.66 4.84
C ILE A 181 -5.98 8.01 4.36
N PRO A 182 -4.94 7.70 5.14
CA PRO A 182 -3.57 7.82 4.66
C PRO A 182 -3.26 6.88 3.49
N ARG A 183 -2.33 7.29 2.63
CA ARG A 183 -1.84 6.42 1.55
C ARG A 183 -1.30 5.11 2.10
N THR A 184 -1.59 4.00 1.40
CA THR A 184 -1.23 2.63 1.77
C THR A 184 -1.84 2.10 3.07
N ALA A 185 -2.71 2.88 3.74
CA ALA A 185 -3.29 2.44 5.01
C ALA A 185 -4.23 1.25 4.82
N TYR A 186 -4.30 0.39 5.83
CA TYR A 186 -5.31 -0.65 5.98
C TYR A 186 -5.78 -0.68 7.43
N LYS A 187 -7.09 -0.52 7.67
CA LYS A 187 -7.71 -0.42 9.00
C LYS A 187 -6.98 0.57 9.91
N GLY A 188 -6.60 1.72 9.35
CA GLY A 188 -5.89 2.79 10.06
C GLY A 188 -4.41 2.53 10.32
N VAL A 189 -3.79 1.54 9.67
CA VAL A 189 -2.36 1.22 9.81
C VAL A 189 -1.62 1.48 8.51
N VAL A 190 -0.59 2.32 8.56
CA VAL A 190 0.41 2.46 7.49
C VAL A 190 1.65 1.68 7.87
N VAL A 191 2.14 0.83 6.95
CA VAL A 191 3.34 0.03 7.15
C VAL A 191 4.36 0.30 6.05
N PHE A 192 5.62 0.43 6.44
CA PHE A 192 6.75 0.56 5.51
C PHE A 192 8.01 -0.03 6.13
N ARG A 193 9.01 -0.34 5.30
CA ARG A 193 10.32 -0.81 5.78
C ARG A 193 11.20 0.36 6.18
N TRP A 194 12.14 0.15 7.08
CA TRP A 194 13.08 1.20 7.48
C TRP A 194 14.41 0.59 7.89
N HIS A 195 15.49 0.98 7.21
CA HIS A 195 16.82 0.39 7.36
C HIS A 195 16.84 -1.15 7.23
N GLY A 196 16.40 -1.67 6.09
CA GLY A 196 16.44 -3.11 5.78
C GLY A 196 15.08 -3.78 5.94
N SER A 197 15.01 -4.85 6.71
CA SER A 197 13.78 -5.65 6.88
C SER A 197 12.87 -5.16 8.00
N LYS A 198 13.33 -4.26 8.88
CA LYS A 198 12.53 -3.70 9.98
C LYS A 198 11.30 -2.95 9.46
N ARG A 199 10.15 -3.15 10.09
CA ARG A 199 8.91 -2.44 9.79
C ARG A 199 8.67 -1.30 10.77
N ILE A 200 8.17 -0.20 10.24
CA ILE A 200 7.56 0.88 11.01
C ILE A 200 6.05 0.82 10.76
N PHE A 201 5.27 0.82 11.82
CA PHE A 201 3.82 0.92 11.77
C PHE A 201 3.37 2.27 12.31
N PHE A 202 2.66 3.06 11.52
CA PHE A 202 1.85 4.16 12.06
C PHE A 202 0.45 3.63 12.28
N VAL A 203 -0.05 3.71 13.51
CA VAL A 203 -1.31 3.08 13.92
C VAL A 203 -2.26 4.16 14.42
N SER A 204 -3.39 4.33 13.73
CA SER A 204 -4.46 5.20 14.22
C SER A 204 -5.02 4.65 15.53
N SER A 205 -5.30 5.53 16.50
CA SER A 205 -5.97 5.16 17.75
C SER A 205 -7.38 4.57 17.55
N ASP A 206 -8.01 4.82 16.40
CA ASP A 206 -9.28 4.21 16.01
C ASP A 206 -9.12 2.82 15.36
N SER A 207 -7.88 2.38 15.12
CA SER A 207 -7.60 1.09 14.49
C SER A 207 -8.11 -0.07 15.35
N PRO A 208 -8.84 -1.04 14.76
CA PRO A 208 -9.34 -2.20 15.49
C PRO A 208 -8.21 -3.07 16.07
N PHE A 209 -6.96 -2.91 15.64
CA PHE A 209 -5.82 -3.68 16.15
C PHE A 209 -5.31 -3.21 17.51
N ILE A 210 -5.72 -2.02 17.95
CA ILE A 210 -5.34 -1.45 19.26
C ILE A 210 -6.51 -0.91 20.07
N ARG A 211 -7.70 -0.75 19.49
CA ARG A 211 -8.88 -0.17 20.13
C ARG A 211 -9.42 -0.97 21.33
N ASP A 212 -9.17 -2.28 21.38
CA ASP A 212 -9.65 -3.16 22.47
C ASP A 212 -8.59 -3.41 23.57
N ARG A 213 -7.65 -2.49 23.76
CA ARG A 213 -6.63 -2.53 24.82
C ARG A 213 -7.00 -1.70 26.04
#